data_AF-A0A9N9B2G5-F1
#
_entry.id   AF-A0A9N9B2G5-F1
#
_cell.length_a   1.000
_cell.length_b   1.000
_cell.length_c   1.000
_cell.angle_alpha   90.00
_cell.angle_beta   90.00
_cell.angle_gamma   90.00
#
_symmetry.space_group_name_H-M   'P 1'
#
loop_
_entity.id
_entity.type
_entity.pdbx_description
1 polymer ?
#
loop_
_entity_poly.entity_id
_entity_poly.type
_entity_poly.pdbx_seq_one_letter_code
_entity_poly.pdbx_strand_id
1 'polypeptide(L)'
;MESQDNGTSEEVENLSNTLNQIVRRIAGQLEINMLPDPLKSTNHLSTFPQSHDTRLYKLIRDCMNPQSDYKTVRQSAKDALKRIEQIAPSSSETFSILIRRISLTIINKDLIPFLVTKLKSAHSELQSENSIVAHELFKDISSRFPAILKPHVDQLIRALKEDDDLLIVDDSLEALSKLSISFPDETPQDKYVKAHNRESIQRLMDYALEGSCLQAKFAAIVLSHIRHKQQICGELLKKIVPKLSITSPNILAHLSVLSQCVLYSPKIYEEKGDAITNFIVKQLIMNSNHKATIESEVDWVDDDELDDEYRGSGQCCKAGFQIAMDVDPWRAAKSKVQSMVIDSDSSENDDMDEDTDDS
;
A
#
# COMPACT_ATOMS: atom_id res chain seq x y z
N MET A 1 31.81 -9.87 38.86
CA MET A 1 30.44 -10.25 38.45
C MET A 1 30.19 -9.59 37.10
N GLU A 2 30.80 -10.14 36.06
CA GLU A 2 30.50 -9.82 34.67
C GLU A 2 29.74 -11.03 34.14
N SER A 3 28.44 -10.89 33.99
CA SER A 3 27.58 -11.85 33.33
C SER A 3 27.86 -11.77 31.83
N GLN A 4 28.76 -12.62 31.34
CA GLN A 4 28.84 -12.99 29.94
C GLN A 4 27.57 -13.78 29.60
N ASP A 5 26.66 -13.11 28.91
CA ASP A 5 25.50 -13.68 28.25
C ASP A 5 25.99 -14.50 27.05
N ASN A 6 26.29 -15.78 27.31
CA ASN A 6 26.70 -16.74 26.29
C ASN A 6 25.41 -17.26 25.63
N GLY A 7 24.96 -16.59 24.58
CA GLY A 7 23.88 -17.06 23.71
C GLY A 7 24.12 -18.51 23.28
N THR A 8 23.04 -19.27 23.14
CA THR A 8 23.12 -20.72 22.89
C THR A 8 23.84 -20.99 21.55
N SER A 9 24.65 -22.06 21.48
CA SER A 9 25.47 -22.39 20.29
C SER A 9 24.65 -22.45 18.98
N GLU A 10 23.37 -22.79 19.09
CA GLU A 10 22.41 -22.88 17.99
C GLU A 10 21.98 -21.49 17.47
N GLU A 11 21.82 -20.49 18.35
CA GLU A 11 21.50 -19.11 17.95
C GLU A 11 22.64 -18.46 17.16
N VAL A 12 23.89 -18.72 17.56
CA VAL A 12 25.08 -18.20 16.86
C VAL A 12 25.20 -18.80 15.46
N GLU A 13 24.92 -20.10 15.32
CA GLU A 13 24.93 -20.79 14.03
C GLU A 13 23.81 -20.29 13.11
N ASN A 14 22.60 -20.11 13.65
CA ASN A 14 21.48 -19.53 12.91
C ASN A 14 21.74 -18.09 12.45
N LEU A 15 22.38 -17.27 13.29
CA LEU A 15 22.76 -15.90 12.94
C LEU A 15 23.80 -15.87 11.81
N SER A 16 24.81 -16.74 11.88
CA SER A 16 25.83 -16.90 10.84
C SER A 16 25.23 -17.35 9.51
N ASN A 17 24.31 -18.32 9.54
CA ASN A 17 23.59 -18.79 8.35
C ASN A 17 22.74 -17.67 7.73
N THR A 18 22.06 -16.87 8.56
CA THR A 18 21.27 -15.72 8.11
C THR A 18 22.14 -14.66 7.45
N LEU A 19 23.29 -14.34 8.05
CA LEU A 19 24.26 -13.39 7.50
C LEU A 19 24.77 -13.85 6.13
N ASN A 20 25.13 -15.13 5.99
CA ASN A 20 25.59 -15.69 4.73
C ASN A 20 24.51 -15.61 3.63
N GLN A 21 23.24 -15.86 3.96
CA GLN A 21 22.14 -15.70 3.01
C GLN A 21 21.97 -14.24 2.56
N ILE A 22 22.06 -13.28 3.49
CA ILE A 22 21.98 -11.85 3.17
C ILE A 22 23.14 -11.44 2.25
N VAL A 23 24.36 -11.88 2.54
CA VAL A 23 25.53 -11.59 1.71
C VAL A 23 25.34 -12.09 0.28
N ARG A 24 24.84 -13.32 0.11
CA ARG A 24 24.58 -13.89 -1.24
C ARG A 24 23.52 -13.09 -2.00
N ARG A 25 22.45 -12.65 -1.32
CA ARG A 25 21.41 -11.80 -1.93
C ARG A 25 21.98 -10.45 -2.36
N ILE A 26 22.76 -9.78 -1.51
CA ILE A 26 23.36 -8.46 -1.83
C ILE A 26 24.47 -8.57 -2.88
N ALA A 27 25.24 -9.65 -2.89
CA ALA A 27 26.28 -9.86 -3.89
C ALA A 27 25.70 -10.18 -5.28
N GLY A 28 24.39 -10.39 -5.43
CA GLY A 28 23.75 -10.67 -6.72
C GLY A 28 23.77 -12.13 -7.12
N GLN A 29 23.87 -13.07 -6.17
CA GLN A 29 23.71 -14.50 -6.48
C GLN A 29 22.25 -14.94 -6.64
N LEU A 30 21.28 -14.03 -6.40
CA LEU A 30 19.84 -14.25 -6.56
C LEU A 30 19.15 -12.97 -7.05
N GLU A 31 18.53 -13.06 -8.23
CA GLU A 31 17.55 -12.18 -8.94
C GLU A 31 17.78 -10.65 -9.03
N ILE A 32 18.49 -10.01 -8.10
CA ILE A 32 18.74 -8.57 -8.10
C ILE A 32 20.24 -8.33 -8.17
N ASN A 33 20.74 -7.93 -9.34
CA ASN A 33 22.15 -7.57 -9.56
C ASN A 33 22.49 -6.24 -8.84
N MET A 34 22.63 -6.32 -7.53
CA MET A 34 22.95 -5.19 -6.66
C MET A 34 24.41 -4.72 -6.79
N LEU A 35 25.32 -5.60 -7.21
CA LEU A 35 26.74 -5.30 -7.38
C LEU A 35 27.29 -5.96 -8.67
N PRO A 36 28.24 -5.33 -9.38
CA PRO A 36 28.69 -5.82 -10.69
C PRO A 36 29.49 -7.13 -10.67
N ASP A 37 30.19 -7.44 -9.58
CA ASP A 37 31.04 -8.64 -9.43
C ASP A 37 30.60 -9.46 -8.21
N PRO A 38 29.81 -10.53 -8.39
CA PRO A 38 29.28 -11.31 -7.27
C PRO A 38 30.32 -12.03 -6.43
N LEU A 39 31.42 -12.51 -7.03
CA LEU A 39 32.46 -13.25 -6.31
C LEU A 39 33.29 -12.30 -5.44
N LYS A 40 33.74 -11.18 -6.03
CA LYS A 40 34.46 -10.13 -5.30
C LYS A 40 33.58 -9.51 -4.22
N SER A 41 32.31 -9.22 -4.53
CA SER A 41 31.34 -8.67 -3.58
C SER A 41 31.08 -9.61 -2.40
N THR A 42 30.91 -10.90 -2.65
CA THR A 42 30.71 -11.91 -1.58
C THR A 42 31.89 -11.92 -0.63
N ASN A 43 33.12 -11.95 -1.16
CA ASN A 43 34.33 -11.92 -0.35
C ASN A 43 34.39 -10.64 0.50
N HIS A 44 34.23 -9.46 -0.12
CA HIS A 44 34.28 -8.18 0.59
C HIS A 44 33.19 -8.04 1.67
N LEU A 45 31.95 -8.46 1.38
CA LEU A 45 30.84 -8.41 2.33
C LEU A 45 30.99 -9.42 3.47
N SER A 46 31.58 -10.59 3.21
CA SER A 46 31.85 -11.60 4.25
C SER A 46 32.97 -11.20 5.21
N THR A 47 33.97 -10.44 4.73
CA THR A 47 35.08 -9.94 5.55
C THR A 47 34.73 -8.66 6.31
N PHE A 48 33.73 -7.90 5.84
CA PHE A 48 33.35 -6.61 6.42
C PHE A 48 32.97 -6.65 7.92
N PRO A 49 32.16 -7.63 8.40
CA PRO A 49 31.81 -7.76 9.81
C PRO A 49 33.01 -7.97 10.74
N GLN A 50 34.10 -8.56 10.24
CA GLN A 50 35.29 -8.88 11.04
C GLN A 50 36.05 -7.62 11.53
N SER A 51 35.80 -6.47 10.91
CA SER A 51 36.40 -5.18 11.31
C SER A 51 35.82 -4.61 12.60
N HIS A 52 34.63 -5.07 13.03
CA HIS A 52 33.91 -4.63 14.24
C HIS A 52 33.82 -3.09 14.42
N ASP A 53 33.83 -2.31 13.33
CA ASP A 53 33.76 -0.85 13.41
C ASP A 53 32.32 -0.37 13.64
N THR A 54 31.99 -0.16 14.91
CA THR A 54 30.67 0.31 15.36
C THR A 54 30.29 1.67 14.77
N ARG A 55 31.27 2.54 14.52
CA ARG A 55 31.04 3.87 13.92
C ARG A 55 30.66 3.71 12.45
N LEU A 56 31.32 2.82 11.71
CA LEU A 56 31.00 2.54 10.33
C LEU A 56 29.59 1.94 10.20
N TYR A 57 29.21 1.02 11.07
CA TYR A 57 27.84 0.49 11.10
C TYR A 57 26.80 1.59 11.35
N LYS A 58 27.08 2.52 12.27
CA LYS A 58 26.21 3.67 12.50
C LYS A 58 26.10 4.54 11.24
N LEU A 59 27.22 4.91 10.61
CA LEU A 59 27.21 5.73 9.39
C LEU A 59 26.39 5.08 8.27
N ILE A 60 26.53 3.76 8.07
CA ILE A 60 25.74 3.01 7.08
C ILE A 60 24.26 3.00 7.43
N ARG A 61 23.90 2.80 8.71
CA ARG A 61 22.50 2.91 9.16
C ARG A 61 21.93 4.30 8.93
N ASP A 62 22.72 5.34 9.19
CA ASP A 62 22.31 6.74 9.00
C ASP A 62 22.06 7.05 7.51
N CYS A 63 22.77 6.40 6.58
CA CYS A 63 22.50 6.50 5.13
C CYS A 63 21.12 5.95 4.72
N MET A 64 20.66 4.90 5.39
CA MET A 64 19.39 4.22 5.09
C MET A 64 18.22 4.72 5.94
N ASN A 65 18.47 5.66 6.86
CA ASN A 65 17.45 6.13 7.79
C ASN A 65 16.46 7.08 7.09
N PRO A 66 15.18 6.72 6.95
CA PRO A 66 14.19 7.56 6.28
C PRO A 66 13.87 8.85 7.05
N GLN A 67 14.26 8.95 8.32
CA GLN A 67 14.06 10.14 9.15
C GLN A 67 15.24 11.12 9.11
N SER A 68 16.38 10.74 8.50
CA SER A 68 17.54 11.62 8.35
C SER A 68 17.30 12.66 7.24
N ASP A 69 17.71 13.91 7.49
CA ASP A 69 17.70 14.95 6.46
C ASP A 69 18.75 14.69 5.37
N TYR A 70 18.61 15.36 4.23
CA TYR A 70 19.49 15.19 3.07
C TYR A 70 20.96 15.42 3.42
N LYS A 71 21.26 16.45 4.22
CA LYS A 71 22.63 16.81 4.63
C LYS A 71 23.26 15.70 5.46
N THR A 72 22.50 15.14 6.39
CA THR A 72 22.92 14.06 7.29
C THR A 72 23.20 12.79 6.49
N VAL A 73 22.30 12.39 5.59
CA VAL A 73 22.51 11.21 4.73
C VAL A 73 23.75 11.38 3.86
N ARG A 74 23.91 12.53 3.20
CA ARG A 74 25.04 12.82 2.32
C ARG A 74 26.37 12.86 3.07
N GLN A 75 26.40 13.46 4.26
CA GLN A 75 27.59 13.51 5.09
C GLN A 75 27.95 12.12 5.63
N SER A 76 26.96 11.35 6.08
CA SER A 76 27.16 9.97 6.55
C SER A 76 27.71 9.07 5.45
N ALA A 77 27.19 9.20 4.22
CA ALA A 77 27.69 8.46 3.06
C ALA A 77 29.15 8.82 2.75
N LYS A 78 29.49 10.11 2.76
CA LYS A 78 30.85 10.59 2.53
C LYS A 78 31.83 10.07 3.60
N ASP A 79 31.43 10.13 4.87
CA ASP A 79 32.27 9.69 5.98
C ASP A 79 32.39 8.17 6.04
N ALA A 80 31.34 7.43 5.68
CA ALA A 80 31.40 5.97 5.54
C ALA A 80 32.42 5.57 4.48
N LEU A 81 32.40 6.19 3.29
CA LEU A 81 33.35 5.88 2.22
C LEU A 81 34.79 6.17 2.61
N LYS A 82 35.06 7.34 3.21
CA LYS A 82 36.39 7.68 3.73
C LYS A 82 36.87 6.68 4.78
N ARG A 83 35.97 6.21 5.65
CA ARG A 83 36.31 5.25 6.69
C ARG A 83 36.62 3.87 6.11
N ILE A 84 35.87 3.45 5.09
CA ILE A 84 36.12 2.19 4.37
C ILE A 84 37.47 2.25 3.65
N GLU A 85 37.81 3.36 2.99
CA GLU A 85 39.12 3.56 2.36
C GLU A 85 40.28 3.40 3.36
N GLN A 86 40.09 3.79 4.61
CA GLN A 86 41.12 3.67 5.66
C GLN A 86 41.28 2.26 6.22
N ILE A 87 40.18 1.52 6.40
CA ILE A 87 40.19 0.21 7.07
C ILE A 87 40.30 -0.95 6.08
N ALA A 88 39.61 -0.83 4.94
CA ALA A 88 39.45 -1.88 3.95
C ALA A 88 39.56 -1.31 2.53
N PRO A 89 40.75 -0.80 2.13
CA PRO A 89 40.93 -0.14 0.84
C PRO A 89 40.60 -1.05 -0.36
N SER A 90 40.86 -2.36 -0.26
CA SER A 90 40.52 -3.34 -1.29
C SER A 90 39.02 -3.46 -1.55
N SER A 91 38.19 -3.14 -0.55
CA SER A 91 36.72 -3.22 -0.61
C SER A 91 36.07 -1.90 -1.01
N SER A 92 36.84 -0.81 -1.10
CA SER A 92 36.30 0.55 -1.28
C SER A 92 35.40 0.70 -2.51
N GLU A 93 35.80 0.13 -3.65
CA GLU A 93 35.01 0.17 -4.88
C GLU A 93 33.63 -0.49 -4.72
N THR A 94 33.60 -1.71 -4.16
CA THR A 94 32.37 -2.46 -3.90
C THR A 94 31.44 -1.68 -2.99
N PHE A 95 31.97 -1.14 -1.88
CA PHE A 95 31.17 -0.36 -0.95
C PHE A 95 30.78 1.01 -1.51
N SER A 96 31.56 1.62 -2.41
CA SER A 96 31.19 2.86 -3.10
C SER A 96 29.89 2.70 -3.87
N ILE A 97 29.75 1.58 -4.59
CA ILE A 97 28.51 1.24 -5.32
C ILE A 97 27.38 0.98 -4.33
N LEU A 98 27.63 0.17 -3.29
CA LEU A 98 26.61 -0.17 -2.30
C LEU A 98 26.06 1.07 -1.59
N ILE A 99 26.95 1.91 -1.05
CA ILE A 99 26.59 3.14 -0.33
C ILE A 99 25.75 4.06 -1.23
N ARG A 100 26.11 4.23 -2.50
CA ARG A 100 25.32 5.05 -3.44
C ARG A 100 23.91 4.51 -3.65
N ARG A 101 23.72 3.18 -3.67
CA ARG A 101 22.41 2.54 -3.89
C ARG A 101 21.52 2.55 -2.64
N ILE A 102 22.09 2.39 -1.45
CA ILE A 102 21.33 2.32 -0.20
C ILE A 102 21.07 3.71 0.42
N SER A 103 21.84 4.72 0.03
CA SER A 103 21.69 6.06 0.60
C SER A 103 20.42 6.74 0.09
N LEU A 104 19.57 7.19 1.02
CA LEU A 104 18.33 7.92 0.74
C LEU A 104 18.61 9.38 0.35
N THR A 105 19.38 9.60 -0.72
CA THR A 105 19.80 10.92 -1.22
C THR A 105 18.85 11.50 -2.26
N ILE A 106 18.24 10.65 -3.09
CA ILE A 106 17.24 11.07 -4.10
C ILE A 106 15.88 11.17 -3.43
N ILE A 107 15.46 10.05 -2.83
CA ILE A 107 14.21 9.97 -2.07
C ILE A 107 14.55 10.25 -0.61
N ASN A 108 14.20 11.44 -0.13
CA ASN A 108 14.46 11.90 1.23
C ASN A 108 13.22 12.62 1.79
N LYS A 109 13.08 12.69 3.12
CA LYS A 109 11.98 13.44 3.76
C LYS A 109 11.96 14.92 3.34
N ASP A 110 13.10 15.51 3.04
CA ASP A 110 13.18 16.92 2.65
C ASP A 110 12.57 17.18 1.26
N LEU A 111 12.37 16.13 0.44
CA LEU A 111 11.74 16.23 -0.88
C LEU A 111 10.21 16.44 -0.77
N ILE A 112 9.58 15.88 0.27
CA ILE A 112 8.11 15.83 0.38
C ILE A 112 7.45 17.21 0.36
N PRO A 113 7.91 18.23 1.12
CA PRO A 113 7.29 19.56 1.09
C PRO A 113 7.33 20.21 -0.30
N PHE A 114 8.39 19.96 -1.07
CA PHE A 114 8.50 20.46 -2.45
C PHE A 114 7.50 19.78 -3.37
N LEU A 115 7.33 18.46 -3.26
CA LEU A 115 6.32 17.73 -4.03
C LEU A 115 4.93 18.24 -3.71
N VAL A 116 4.56 18.34 -2.42
CA VAL A 116 3.26 18.86 -1.98
C VAL A 116 2.99 20.28 -2.49
N THR A 117 4.02 21.13 -2.55
CA THR A 117 3.88 22.49 -3.12
C THR A 117 3.60 22.46 -4.62
N LYS A 118 4.17 21.49 -5.35
CA LYS A 118 3.92 21.32 -6.78
C LYS A 118 2.55 20.71 -7.07
N LEU A 119 2.03 19.85 -6.20
CA LEU A 119 0.65 19.37 -6.28
C LEU A 119 -0.36 20.54 -6.25
N LYS A 120 -0.16 21.51 -5.35
CA LYS A 120 -0.99 22.74 -5.25
C LYS A 120 -1.00 23.61 -6.51
N SER A 121 0.02 23.50 -7.37
CA SER A 121 0.12 24.30 -8.59
C SER A 121 -0.54 23.68 -9.82
N ALA A 122 -1.13 22.49 -9.70
CA ALA A 122 -1.75 21.74 -10.81
C ALA A 122 -2.90 22.48 -11.51
N HIS A 123 -3.55 23.44 -10.85
CA HIS A 123 -4.78 24.09 -11.32
C HIS A 123 -4.59 25.49 -11.92
N SER A 124 -3.37 25.98 -12.10
CA SER A 124 -3.18 27.08 -13.05
C SER A 124 -3.46 26.52 -14.45
N GLU A 125 -4.14 27.26 -15.34
CA GLU A 125 -4.63 26.85 -16.67
C GLU A 125 -3.60 26.16 -17.60
N LEU A 126 -2.34 26.08 -17.16
CA LEU A 126 -1.30 25.23 -17.68
C LEU A 126 -0.93 24.19 -16.59
N GLN A 127 -1.50 22.99 -16.65
CA GLN A 127 -0.93 21.84 -15.95
C GLN A 127 0.52 21.72 -16.42
N SER A 128 1.46 22.18 -15.59
CA SER A 128 2.87 22.02 -15.89
C SER A 128 3.16 20.53 -15.86
N GLU A 129 3.89 20.00 -16.85
CA GLU A 129 4.40 18.62 -16.85
C GLU A 129 5.02 18.21 -15.49
N ASN A 130 5.61 19.18 -14.80
CA ASN A 130 6.18 19.02 -13.46
C ASN A 130 5.16 18.61 -12.38
N SER A 131 3.88 19.00 -12.52
CA SER A 131 2.82 18.68 -11.56
C SER A 131 2.39 17.22 -11.67
N ILE A 132 2.27 16.72 -12.91
CA ILE A 132 1.95 15.32 -13.19
C ILE A 132 3.07 14.42 -12.66
N VAL A 133 4.32 14.76 -12.98
CA VAL A 133 5.50 14.03 -12.48
C VAL A 133 5.58 14.09 -10.94
N ALA A 134 5.23 15.23 -10.33
CA ALA A 134 5.22 15.35 -8.87
C ALA A 134 4.16 14.44 -8.22
N HIS A 135 2.97 14.32 -8.82
CA HIS A 135 1.90 13.42 -8.39
C HIS A 135 2.33 11.95 -8.45
N GLU A 136 2.82 11.50 -9.60
CA GLU A 136 3.29 10.13 -9.78
C GLU A 136 4.44 9.80 -8.81
N LEU A 137 5.43 10.69 -8.71
CA LEU A 137 6.56 10.50 -7.82
C LEU A 137 6.12 10.47 -6.35
N PHE A 138 5.18 11.32 -5.94
CA PHE A 138 4.65 11.32 -4.58
C PHE A 138 3.91 10.01 -4.26
N LYS A 139 3.11 9.49 -5.20
CA LYS A 139 2.41 8.21 -5.08
C LYS A 139 3.38 7.03 -4.96
N ASP A 140 4.41 7.00 -5.80
CA ASP A 140 5.46 5.97 -5.76
C ASP A 140 6.24 5.98 -4.44
N ILE A 141 6.60 7.16 -3.95
CA ILE A 141 7.28 7.32 -2.66
C ILE A 141 6.37 6.84 -1.52
N SER A 142 5.10 7.20 -1.55
CA SER A 142 4.12 6.82 -0.53
C SER A 142 3.91 5.31 -0.46
N SER A 143 3.94 4.63 -1.60
CA SER A 143 3.81 3.18 -1.69
C SER A 143 5.09 2.42 -1.29
N ARG A 144 6.25 2.87 -1.78
CA ARG A 144 7.53 2.13 -1.62
C ARG A 144 8.34 2.53 -0.40
N PHE A 145 8.25 3.79 0.03
CA PHE A 145 9.00 4.35 1.16
C PHE A 145 8.09 5.11 2.15
N PRO A 146 7.02 4.47 2.67
CA PRO A 146 6.03 5.12 3.52
C PRO A 146 6.65 5.77 4.77
N ALA A 147 7.73 5.20 5.31
CA ALA A 147 8.44 5.76 6.47
C ALA A 147 8.88 7.22 6.27
N ILE A 148 9.16 7.66 5.04
CA ILE A 148 9.62 9.01 4.73
C ILE A 148 8.54 10.06 5.01
N LEU A 149 7.26 9.66 5.01
CA LEU A 149 6.12 10.53 5.27
C LEU A 149 5.89 10.81 6.76
N LYS A 150 6.51 10.03 7.66
CA LYS A 150 6.36 10.16 9.12
C LYS A 150 6.49 11.61 9.63
N PRO A 151 7.49 12.41 9.22
CA PRO A 151 7.62 13.81 9.66
C PRO A 151 6.53 14.75 9.11
N HIS A 152 5.79 14.34 8.08
CA HIS A 152 4.86 15.17 7.31
C HIS A 152 3.38 14.84 7.57
N VAL A 153 3.09 13.92 8.49
CA VAL A 153 1.72 13.49 8.80
C VAL A 153 0.83 14.66 9.20
N ASP A 154 1.31 15.59 10.03
CA ASP A 154 0.56 16.78 10.43
C ASP A 154 0.25 17.72 9.26
N GLN A 155 1.10 17.75 8.22
CA GLN A 155 0.84 18.52 7.01
C GLN A 155 -0.22 17.84 6.15
N LEU A 156 -0.14 16.52 5.97
CA LEU A 156 -1.12 15.75 5.21
C LEU A 156 -2.52 15.82 5.86
N ILE A 157 -2.61 15.73 7.19
CA ILE A 157 -3.88 15.86 7.91
C ILE A 157 -4.47 17.27 7.77
N ARG A 158 -3.63 18.31 7.76
CA ARG A 158 -4.09 19.69 7.51
C ARG A 158 -4.65 19.84 6.10
N ALA A 159 -4.01 19.23 5.11
CA ALA A 159 -4.50 19.24 3.74
C ALA A 159 -5.93 18.66 3.63
N LEU A 160 -6.26 17.62 4.40
CA LEU A 160 -7.63 17.06 4.43
C LEU A 160 -8.70 18.01 4.98
N LYS A 161 -8.29 19.05 5.73
CA LYS A 161 -9.20 20.01 6.37
C LYS A 161 -9.29 21.32 5.60
N GLU A 162 -8.16 21.79 5.08
CA GLU A 162 -7.99 23.15 4.57
C GLU A 162 -7.99 23.23 3.04
N ASP A 163 -7.63 22.16 2.34
CA ASP A 163 -7.52 22.18 0.88
C ASP A 163 -8.84 21.73 0.21
N ASP A 164 -9.32 22.56 -0.72
CA ASP A 164 -10.48 22.26 -1.57
C ASP A 164 -10.10 21.44 -2.82
N ASP A 165 -8.80 21.27 -3.07
CA ASP A 165 -8.27 20.52 -4.22
C ASP A 165 -8.40 19.01 -3.99
N LEU A 166 -9.29 18.38 -4.76
CA LEU A 166 -9.58 16.96 -4.68
C LEU A 166 -8.34 16.09 -4.90
N LEU A 167 -7.40 16.48 -5.77
CA LEU A 167 -6.19 15.68 -6.04
C LEU A 167 -5.26 15.64 -4.82
N ILE A 168 -5.11 16.77 -4.13
CA ILE A 168 -4.30 16.84 -2.91
C ILE A 168 -4.92 16.03 -1.79
N VAL A 169 -6.25 16.11 -1.66
CA VAL A 169 -7.01 15.32 -0.70
C VAL A 169 -6.82 13.82 -0.97
N ASP A 170 -6.96 13.40 -2.23
CA ASP A 170 -6.81 12.01 -2.65
C ASP A 170 -5.39 11.49 -2.39
N ASP A 171 -4.37 12.24 -2.80
CA ASP A 171 -2.96 11.93 -2.55
C ASP A 171 -2.65 11.84 -1.06
N SER A 172 -3.17 12.78 -0.28
CA SER A 172 -2.95 12.82 1.16
C SER A 172 -3.62 11.63 1.85
N LEU A 173 -4.84 11.27 1.46
CA LEU A 173 -5.53 10.09 1.97
C LEU A 173 -4.80 8.80 1.58
N GLU A 174 -4.38 8.67 0.32
CA GLU A 174 -3.62 7.51 -0.14
C GLU A 174 -2.32 7.38 0.67
N ALA A 175 -1.53 8.45 0.78
CA ALA A 175 -0.28 8.47 1.52
C ALA A 175 -0.46 8.09 3.01
N LEU A 176 -1.49 8.63 3.67
CA LEU A 176 -1.83 8.28 5.06
C LEU A 176 -2.26 6.81 5.19
N SER A 177 -2.99 6.28 4.22
CA SER A 177 -3.41 4.87 4.21
C SER A 177 -2.20 3.92 4.09
N LYS A 178 -1.25 4.21 3.19
CA LYS A 178 -0.03 3.41 2.99
C LYS A 178 0.87 3.44 4.22
N LEU A 179 0.99 4.61 4.85
CA LEU A 179 1.70 4.76 6.12
C LEU A 179 1.05 3.92 7.23
N SER A 180 -0.28 3.95 7.34
CA SER A 180 -1.04 3.21 8.35
C SER A 180 -0.90 1.69 8.21
N ILE A 181 -0.93 1.17 6.98
CA ILE A 181 -0.73 -0.25 6.70
C ILE A 181 0.70 -0.70 7.03
N SER A 182 1.69 0.14 6.69
CA SER A 182 3.11 -0.23 6.81
C SER A 182 3.63 -0.21 8.25
N PHE A 183 2.97 0.55 9.12
CA PHE A 183 3.37 0.72 10.52
C PHE A 183 2.17 0.56 11.46
N PRO A 184 1.57 -0.65 11.57
CA PRO A 184 0.36 -0.87 12.36
C PRO A 184 0.62 -0.85 13.89
N ASP A 185 1.79 -1.36 14.30
CA ASP A 185 2.18 -1.51 15.72
C ASP A 185 2.94 -0.29 16.27
N GLU A 186 3.51 0.54 15.38
CA GLU A 186 3.84 1.92 15.73
C GLU A 186 2.53 2.69 15.81
N THR A 187 1.77 2.33 16.86
CA THR A 187 0.44 2.85 17.09
C THR A 187 0.47 4.38 16.97
N PRO A 188 -0.62 4.98 16.46
CA PRO A 188 -0.77 6.42 16.28
C PRO A 188 -0.85 7.18 17.62
N GLN A 189 0.12 7.00 18.50
CA GLN A 189 0.23 7.66 19.79
C GLN A 189 1.62 8.11 20.14
N ASP A 190 2.70 7.53 19.59
CA ASP A 190 4.02 7.86 20.14
C ASP A 190 4.72 9.05 19.50
N LYS A 191 4.25 9.57 18.36
CA LYS A 191 4.67 10.90 17.86
C LYS A 191 3.91 11.43 16.64
N TYR A 192 3.44 10.56 15.75
CA TYR A 192 2.93 10.96 14.42
C TYR A 192 1.46 11.38 14.42
N VAL A 193 0.76 11.12 15.53
CA VAL A 193 -0.64 11.44 15.76
C VAL A 193 -0.77 12.04 17.16
N LYS A 194 -0.11 13.18 17.37
CA LYS A 194 -0.48 14.08 18.48
C LYS A 194 -1.63 15.01 18.10
N ALA A 195 -2.14 14.92 16.86
CA ALA A 195 -3.10 15.86 16.26
C ALA A 195 -4.34 15.21 15.59
N HIS A 196 -4.75 13.99 15.98
CA HIS A 196 -6.13 13.55 15.71
C HIS A 196 -7.05 14.03 16.85
N ASN A 197 -7.23 15.35 16.87
CA ASN A 197 -8.41 15.98 17.44
C ASN A 197 -9.66 15.23 16.92
N ARG A 198 -10.72 15.14 17.72
CA ARG A 198 -12.03 14.55 17.35
C ARG A 198 -12.48 14.97 15.94
N GLU A 199 -12.15 16.20 15.56
CA GLU A 199 -12.37 16.79 14.24
C GLU A 199 -11.68 16.05 13.08
N SER A 200 -10.42 15.62 13.21
CA SER A 200 -9.70 14.92 12.13
C SER A 200 -10.30 13.53 11.87
N ILE A 201 -10.73 12.84 12.94
CA ILE A 201 -11.45 11.56 12.83
C ILE A 201 -12.81 11.78 12.19
N GLN A 202 -13.52 12.85 12.57
CA GLN A 202 -14.79 13.20 11.96
C GLN A 202 -14.63 13.46 10.47
N ARG A 203 -13.60 14.22 10.07
CA ARG A 203 -13.32 14.49 8.65
C ARG A 203 -13.07 13.20 7.84
N LEU A 204 -12.31 12.26 8.40
CA LEU A 204 -12.11 10.93 7.80
C LEU A 204 -13.42 10.13 7.72
N MET A 205 -14.29 10.21 8.74
CA MET A 205 -15.63 9.61 8.66
C MET A 205 -16.47 10.24 7.56
N ASP A 206 -16.39 11.55 7.36
CA ASP A 206 -17.14 12.25 6.30
C ASP A 206 -16.67 11.74 4.92
N TYR A 207 -15.35 11.64 4.69
CA TYR A 207 -14.82 11.03 3.45
C TYR A 207 -15.24 9.56 3.28
N ALA A 208 -15.31 8.78 4.36
CA ALA A 208 -15.79 7.41 4.29
C ALA A 208 -17.29 7.30 3.95
N LEU A 209 -18.11 8.28 4.34
CA LEU A 209 -19.56 8.24 4.16
C LEU A 209 -20.03 8.90 2.85
N GLU A 210 -19.34 9.97 2.45
CA GLU A 210 -19.80 10.91 1.42
C GLU A 210 -18.73 11.19 0.33
N GLY A 211 -17.49 10.71 0.51
CA GLY A 211 -16.42 10.89 -0.46
C GLY A 211 -16.52 10.01 -1.70
N SER A 212 -15.59 10.20 -2.63
CA SER A 212 -15.41 9.33 -3.79
C SER A 212 -15.07 7.90 -3.38
N CYS A 213 -15.19 6.94 -4.30
CA CYS A 213 -14.84 5.54 -4.02
C CYS A 213 -13.39 5.38 -3.47
N LEU A 214 -12.44 6.12 -4.04
CA LEU A 214 -11.04 6.12 -3.59
C LEU A 214 -10.86 6.79 -2.22
N GLN A 215 -11.48 7.96 -2.01
CA GLN A 215 -11.44 8.67 -0.73
C GLN A 215 -12.01 7.80 0.38
N ALA A 216 -13.17 7.17 0.12
CA ALA A 216 -13.84 6.33 1.09
C ALA A 216 -13.02 5.07 1.43
N LYS A 217 -12.40 4.44 0.43
CA LYS A 217 -11.46 3.32 0.62
C LYS A 217 -10.29 3.73 1.51
N PHE A 218 -9.56 4.79 1.16
CA PHE A 218 -8.37 5.19 1.90
C PHE A 218 -8.70 5.70 3.31
N ALA A 219 -9.79 6.45 3.47
CA ALA A 219 -10.28 6.88 4.78
C ALA A 219 -10.62 5.68 5.67
N ALA A 220 -11.32 4.65 5.14
CA ALA A 220 -11.63 3.44 5.89
C ALA A 220 -10.38 2.67 6.35
N ILE A 221 -9.34 2.61 5.51
CA ILE A 221 -8.05 2.01 5.87
C ILE A 221 -7.45 2.76 7.06
N VAL A 222 -7.36 4.08 6.98
CA VAL A 222 -6.80 4.92 8.06
C VAL A 222 -7.59 4.71 9.35
N LEU A 223 -8.93 4.81 9.30
CA LEU A 223 -9.81 4.62 10.46
C LEU A 223 -9.64 3.23 11.10
N SER A 224 -9.38 2.20 10.30
CA SER A 224 -9.17 0.82 10.75
C SER A 224 -7.82 0.58 11.45
N HIS A 225 -6.92 1.58 11.50
CA HIS A 225 -5.62 1.49 12.18
C HIS A 225 -5.50 2.44 13.38
N ILE A 226 -6.58 3.12 13.77
CA ILE A 226 -6.60 4.04 14.93
C ILE A 226 -6.81 3.27 16.26
N ARG A 227 -6.33 3.82 17.39
CA ARG A 227 -6.43 3.23 18.76
C ARG A 227 -7.87 2.84 19.20
N HIS A 228 -8.89 3.43 18.58
CA HIS A 228 -10.31 3.14 18.83
C HIS A 228 -11.02 2.56 17.59
N LYS A 229 -10.29 1.85 16.72
CA LYS A 229 -10.80 1.27 15.48
C LYS A 229 -12.09 0.47 15.68
N GLN A 230 -12.22 -0.26 16.80
CA GLN A 230 -13.43 -1.03 17.11
C GLN A 230 -14.68 -0.15 17.24
N GLN A 231 -14.57 0.95 17.96
CA GLN A 231 -15.68 1.88 18.16
C GLN A 231 -15.98 2.66 16.88
N ILE A 232 -14.93 3.19 16.25
CA ILE A 232 -15.01 4.01 15.03
C ILE A 232 -15.60 3.22 13.86
N CYS A 233 -15.04 2.05 13.54
CA CYS A 233 -15.56 1.21 12.46
C CYS A 233 -16.96 0.66 12.80
N GLY A 234 -17.26 0.39 14.08
CA GLY A 234 -18.60 0.01 14.52
C GLY A 234 -19.64 1.12 14.27
N GLU A 235 -19.30 2.37 14.55
CA GLU A 235 -20.14 3.54 14.22
C GLU A 235 -20.29 3.72 12.71
N LEU A 236 -19.22 3.52 11.95
CA LEU A 236 -19.22 3.60 10.49
C LEU A 236 -20.17 2.56 9.88
N LEU A 237 -20.07 1.29 10.30
CA LEU A 237 -20.96 0.21 9.84
C LEU A 237 -22.43 0.48 10.23
N LYS A 238 -22.69 1.01 11.43
CA LYS A 238 -24.06 1.38 11.84
C LYS A 238 -24.68 2.46 10.95
N LYS A 239 -23.88 3.35 10.36
CA LYS A 239 -24.35 4.41 9.45
C LYS A 239 -24.52 3.90 8.00
N ILE A 240 -23.64 3.01 7.56
CA ILE A 240 -23.62 2.52 6.17
C ILE A 240 -24.65 1.41 5.94
N VAL A 241 -24.68 0.37 6.79
CA VAL A 241 -25.50 -0.84 6.56
C VAL A 241 -26.99 -0.53 6.33
N PRO A 242 -27.65 0.38 7.07
CA PRO A 242 -29.05 0.73 6.81
C PRO A 242 -29.30 1.50 5.50
N LYS A 243 -28.27 2.09 4.92
CA LYS A 243 -28.33 2.89 3.68
C LYS A 243 -27.94 2.09 2.44
N LEU A 244 -27.59 0.81 2.59
CA LEU A 244 -27.26 -0.07 1.48
C LEU A 244 -28.50 -0.27 0.60
N SER A 245 -28.48 0.38 -0.55
CA SER A 245 -29.47 0.26 -1.62
C SER A 245 -28.74 0.38 -2.95
N ILE A 246 -29.14 -0.39 -3.95
CA ILE A 246 -28.62 -0.31 -5.32
C ILE A 246 -28.83 1.09 -5.90
N THR A 247 -29.93 1.75 -5.50
CA THR A 247 -30.27 3.10 -5.95
C THR A 247 -29.51 4.21 -5.21
N SER A 248 -28.63 3.88 -4.26
CA SER A 248 -27.86 4.87 -3.51
C SER A 248 -26.74 5.42 -4.39
N PRO A 249 -26.58 6.74 -4.53
CA PRO A 249 -25.50 7.32 -5.36
C PRO A 249 -24.10 6.98 -4.82
N ASN A 250 -23.97 6.71 -3.52
CA ASN A 250 -22.68 6.43 -2.87
C ASN A 250 -22.46 4.93 -2.61
N ILE A 251 -23.19 4.06 -3.32
CA ILE A 251 -23.12 2.61 -3.10
C ILE A 251 -21.69 2.06 -3.27
N LEU A 252 -20.92 2.60 -4.23
CA LEU A 252 -19.53 2.20 -4.48
C LEU A 252 -18.59 2.58 -3.35
N ALA A 253 -18.71 3.81 -2.87
CA ALA A 253 -17.96 4.29 -1.71
C ALA A 253 -18.27 3.43 -0.47
N HIS A 254 -19.55 3.13 -0.24
CA HIS A 254 -19.97 2.28 0.88
C HIS A 254 -19.43 0.86 0.78
N LEU A 255 -19.48 0.23 -0.39
CA LEU A 255 -18.95 -1.12 -0.60
C LEU A 255 -17.42 -1.17 -0.46
N SER A 256 -16.72 -0.14 -0.94
CA SER A 256 -15.28 0.02 -0.70
C SER A 256 -14.95 0.10 0.79
N VAL A 257 -15.68 0.88 1.57
CA VAL A 257 -15.51 0.97 3.03
C VAL A 257 -15.74 -0.38 3.69
N LEU A 258 -16.82 -1.08 3.32
CA LEU A 258 -17.14 -2.40 3.87
C LEU A 258 -16.02 -3.40 3.61
N SER A 259 -15.46 -3.42 2.39
CA SER A 259 -14.33 -4.26 2.04
C SER A 259 -13.10 -4.00 2.91
N GLN A 260 -12.74 -2.73 3.14
CA GLN A 260 -11.59 -2.40 3.99
C GLN A 260 -11.86 -2.72 5.47
N CYS A 261 -13.09 -2.54 5.96
CA CYS A 261 -13.46 -2.93 7.32
C CYS A 261 -13.40 -4.45 7.54
N VAL A 262 -13.79 -5.26 6.54
CA VAL A 262 -13.63 -6.72 6.58
C VAL A 262 -12.16 -7.10 6.69
N LEU A 263 -11.32 -6.52 5.83
CA LEU A 263 -9.89 -6.83 5.76
C LEU A 263 -9.14 -6.45 7.06
N TYR A 264 -9.35 -5.24 7.59
CA TYR A 264 -8.54 -4.71 8.70
C TYR A 264 -9.22 -4.80 10.07
N SER A 265 -10.54 -5.03 10.12
CA SER A 265 -11.34 -5.09 11.36
C SER A 265 -12.44 -6.18 11.33
N PRO A 266 -12.08 -7.45 11.07
CA PRO A 266 -13.06 -8.53 10.83
C PRO A 266 -14.05 -8.74 11.99
N LYS A 267 -13.60 -8.60 13.25
CA LYS A 267 -14.43 -8.81 14.45
C LYS A 267 -15.67 -7.91 14.51
N ILE A 268 -15.58 -6.69 13.99
CA ILE A 268 -16.70 -5.74 14.01
C ILE A 268 -17.67 -6.06 12.88
N TYR A 269 -17.14 -6.54 11.77
CA TYR A 269 -17.94 -6.94 10.62
C TYR A 269 -18.82 -8.15 10.94
N GLU A 270 -18.33 -9.12 11.72
CA GLU A 270 -19.11 -10.32 12.13
C GLU A 270 -20.50 -9.97 12.69
N GLU A 271 -20.63 -8.88 13.45
CA GLU A 271 -21.92 -8.45 14.03
C GLU A 271 -22.96 -8.02 12.97
N LYS A 272 -22.52 -7.63 11.77
CA LYS A 272 -23.36 -7.13 10.67
C LYS A 272 -23.21 -7.96 9.38
N GLY A 273 -22.43 -9.04 9.44
CA GLY A 273 -22.03 -9.83 8.28
C GLY A 273 -23.23 -10.37 7.49
N ASP A 274 -24.22 -10.94 8.17
CA ASP A 274 -25.40 -11.53 7.51
C ASP A 274 -26.22 -10.50 6.71
N ALA A 275 -26.39 -9.29 7.24
CA ALA A 275 -27.14 -8.23 6.56
C ALA A 275 -26.42 -7.76 5.29
N ILE A 276 -25.10 -7.60 5.37
CA ILE A 276 -24.25 -7.17 4.26
C ILE A 276 -24.20 -8.27 3.19
N THR A 277 -23.97 -9.51 3.62
CA THR A 277 -23.99 -10.74 2.80
C THR A 277 -25.28 -10.85 2.00
N ASN A 278 -26.42 -10.69 2.67
CA ASN A 278 -27.73 -10.80 2.06
C ASN A 278 -27.97 -9.69 1.03
N PHE A 279 -27.51 -8.46 1.29
CA PHE A 279 -27.56 -7.38 0.32
C PHE A 279 -26.71 -7.69 -0.93
N ILE A 280 -25.43 -8.05 -0.74
CA ILE A 280 -24.51 -8.33 -1.85
C ILE A 280 -25.04 -9.47 -2.72
N VAL A 281 -25.41 -10.61 -2.12
CA VAL A 281 -25.84 -11.78 -2.90
C VAL A 281 -27.21 -11.58 -3.51
N LYS A 282 -28.22 -11.22 -2.70
CA LYS A 282 -29.61 -11.23 -3.20
C LYS A 282 -29.99 -9.98 -3.97
N GLN A 283 -29.45 -8.83 -3.60
CA GLN A 283 -29.82 -7.57 -4.24
C GLN A 283 -28.80 -7.19 -5.31
N LEU A 284 -27.50 -7.26 -5.03
CA LEU A 284 -26.51 -6.78 -5.98
C LEU A 284 -26.18 -7.82 -7.07
N ILE A 285 -25.96 -9.09 -6.71
CA ILE A 285 -25.59 -10.15 -7.67
C ILE A 285 -26.83 -10.77 -8.34
N MET A 286 -27.88 -11.11 -7.58
CA MET A 286 -29.04 -11.84 -8.12
C MET A 286 -30.09 -10.94 -8.80
N ASN A 287 -30.17 -9.65 -8.44
CA ASN A 287 -31.10 -8.68 -9.04
C ASN A 287 -30.38 -7.66 -9.94
N SER A 288 -29.17 -7.98 -10.44
CA SER A 288 -28.59 -7.24 -11.56
C SER A 288 -29.48 -7.47 -12.78
N ASN A 289 -30.53 -6.65 -12.89
CA ASN A 289 -31.41 -6.63 -14.04
C ASN A 289 -30.58 -6.08 -15.19
N HIS A 290 -29.82 -6.95 -15.84
CA HIS A 290 -29.27 -6.72 -17.16
C HIS A 290 -30.45 -6.55 -18.11
N LYS A 291 -30.95 -5.32 -18.21
CA LYS A 291 -31.32 -4.82 -19.52
C LYS A 291 -29.99 -4.67 -20.24
N ALA A 292 -29.55 -5.75 -20.88
CA ALA A 292 -28.58 -5.64 -21.95
C ALA A 292 -29.14 -4.55 -22.87
N THR A 293 -28.56 -3.36 -22.80
CA THR A 293 -28.81 -2.35 -23.82
C THR A 293 -28.15 -2.95 -25.06
N ILE A 294 -28.98 -3.60 -25.86
CA ILE A 294 -28.64 -4.10 -27.18
C ILE A 294 -28.03 -2.91 -27.94
N GLU A 295 -26.89 -3.16 -28.61
CA GLU A 295 -26.13 -2.26 -29.51
C GLU A 295 -24.90 -1.52 -28.95
N SER A 296 -23.98 -2.22 -28.30
CA SER A 296 -22.56 -1.90 -28.50
C SER A 296 -21.74 -3.18 -28.62
N GLU A 297 -21.29 -3.50 -29.83
CA GLU A 297 -20.27 -4.52 -30.15
C GLU A 297 -18.91 -4.10 -29.57
N VAL A 298 -18.81 -4.00 -28.25
CA VAL A 298 -17.54 -3.72 -27.56
C VAL A 298 -17.31 -4.84 -26.55
N ASP A 299 -16.55 -5.85 -26.99
CA ASP A 299 -16.24 -7.06 -26.21
C ASP A 299 -15.35 -6.77 -24.98
N TRP A 300 -14.63 -5.64 -25.00
CA TRP A 300 -13.73 -5.24 -23.92
C TRP A 300 -13.74 -3.73 -23.73
N VAL A 301 -13.94 -3.29 -22.49
CA VAL A 301 -13.89 -1.89 -22.08
C VAL A 301 -12.86 -1.79 -20.97
N ASP A 302 -11.95 -0.82 -21.06
CA ASP A 302 -10.95 -0.60 -20.01
C ASP A 302 -11.62 -0.17 -18.70
N ASP A 303 -11.01 -0.49 -17.54
CA ASP A 303 -11.54 -0.19 -16.19
C ASP A 303 -11.99 1.28 -16.05
N ASP A 304 -11.37 2.17 -16.82
CA ASP A 304 -11.65 3.60 -16.80
C ASP A 304 -12.94 4.01 -17.52
N GLU A 305 -13.41 3.21 -18.48
CA GLU A 305 -14.55 3.49 -19.37
C GLU A 305 -15.82 2.74 -18.97
N LEU A 306 -15.76 1.86 -17.96
CA LEU A 306 -16.93 1.17 -17.40
C LEU A 306 -17.91 2.17 -16.73
N ASP A 307 -19.21 2.06 -17.00
CA ASP A 307 -20.25 2.85 -16.30
C ASP A 307 -20.21 2.59 -14.78
N ASP A 308 -20.67 3.54 -13.96
CA ASP A 308 -20.65 3.43 -12.49
C ASP A 308 -21.32 2.14 -11.95
N GLU A 309 -22.29 1.57 -12.67
CA GLU A 309 -22.92 0.29 -12.33
C GLU A 309 -21.99 -0.93 -12.62
N TYR A 310 -21.19 -0.87 -13.68
CA TYR A 310 -20.20 -1.89 -14.07
C TYR A 310 -18.84 -1.71 -13.36
N ARG A 311 -18.35 -0.47 -13.18
CA ARG A 311 -17.29 -0.14 -12.20
C ARG A 311 -17.69 -0.61 -10.82
N GLY A 312 -18.97 -0.44 -10.49
CA GLY A 312 -19.58 -0.99 -9.31
C GLY A 312 -19.45 -2.48 -9.26
N SER A 313 -19.89 -3.19 -10.28
CA SER A 313 -19.78 -4.65 -10.33
C SER A 313 -18.33 -5.15 -10.34
N GLY A 314 -17.38 -4.46 -10.99
CA GLY A 314 -15.94 -4.81 -11.02
C GLY A 314 -15.19 -4.49 -9.72
N GLN A 315 -15.48 -3.35 -9.08
CA GLN A 315 -14.99 -3.04 -7.73
C GLN A 315 -15.73 -3.84 -6.66
N CYS A 316 -16.98 -4.23 -6.86
CA CYS A 316 -17.75 -5.19 -6.05
C CYS A 316 -17.27 -6.62 -6.27
N CYS A 317 -16.75 -6.95 -7.45
CA CYS A 317 -16.06 -8.20 -7.68
C CYS A 317 -14.71 -8.15 -6.97
N LYS A 318 -13.89 -7.09 -7.09
CA LYS A 318 -12.66 -6.96 -6.28
C LYS A 318 -12.93 -6.92 -4.77
N ALA A 319 -13.95 -6.19 -4.32
CA ALA A 319 -14.36 -6.10 -2.92
C ALA A 319 -14.99 -7.41 -2.44
N GLY A 320 -15.87 -8.01 -3.23
CA GLY A 320 -16.51 -9.31 -2.98
C GLY A 320 -15.51 -10.46 -3.03
N PHE A 321 -14.49 -10.38 -3.87
CA PHE A 321 -13.37 -11.32 -3.95
C PHE A 321 -12.43 -11.12 -2.75
N GLN A 322 -12.13 -9.88 -2.35
CA GLN A 322 -11.39 -9.60 -1.11
C GLN A 322 -12.19 -10.03 0.15
N ILE A 323 -13.50 -9.79 0.18
CA ILE A 323 -14.44 -10.26 1.22
C ILE A 323 -14.53 -11.81 1.19
N ALA A 324 -14.45 -12.44 0.01
CA ALA A 324 -14.49 -13.89 -0.17
C ALA A 324 -13.16 -14.59 0.13
N MET A 325 -12.03 -13.88 0.08
CA MET A 325 -10.71 -14.44 0.39
C MET A 325 -10.42 -14.49 1.91
N ASP A 326 -11.02 -13.60 2.71
CA ASP A 326 -10.64 -13.41 4.13
C ASP A 326 -11.67 -13.92 5.16
N VAL A 327 -12.85 -14.42 4.77
CA VAL A 327 -13.91 -14.86 5.71
C VAL A 327 -14.36 -16.30 5.42
N ASP A 328 -14.09 -17.22 6.35
CA ASP A 328 -14.37 -18.68 6.26
C ASP A 328 -15.81 -19.12 5.84
N PRO A 329 -16.92 -18.40 6.17
CA PRO A 329 -18.27 -18.76 5.74
C PRO A 329 -18.47 -18.77 4.21
N TRP A 330 -17.57 -18.15 3.45
CA TRP A 330 -17.70 -17.99 2.01
C TRP A 330 -16.92 -18.99 1.17
N ARG A 331 -16.19 -19.96 1.76
CA ARG A 331 -15.64 -21.10 0.98
C ARG A 331 -16.74 -21.93 0.30
N ALA A 332 -17.92 -22.04 0.92
CA ALA A 332 -19.07 -22.74 0.33
C ALA A 332 -19.71 -21.95 -0.81
N ALA A 333 -19.76 -20.61 -0.68
CA ALA A 333 -20.25 -19.72 -1.71
C ALA A 333 -19.24 -19.54 -2.86
N LYS A 334 -17.92 -19.63 -2.59
CA LYS A 334 -16.86 -19.72 -3.60
C LYS A 334 -17.15 -20.85 -4.59
N SER A 335 -17.48 -22.04 -4.12
CA SER A 335 -17.79 -23.17 -5.01
C SER A 335 -19.02 -22.92 -5.90
N LYS A 336 -19.95 -22.05 -5.45
CA LYS A 336 -21.20 -21.73 -6.15
C LYS A 336 -21.07 -20.55 -7.11
N VAL A 337 -20.26 -19.54 -6.75
CA VAL A 337 -19.90 -18.42 -7.64
C VAL A 337 -18.91 -18.90 -8.70
N GLN A 338 -17.95 -19.74 -8.32
CA GLN A 338 -16.99 -20.35 -9.25
C GLN A 338 -17.69 -21.33 -10.21
N SER A 339 -18.72 -22.06 -9.76
CA SER A 339 -19.56 -22.83 -10.69
C SER A 339 -20.39 -21.93 -11.60
N MET A 340 -20.94 -20.81 -11.11
CA MET A 340 -21.70 -19.87 -11.95
C MET A 340 -20.83 -19.15 -13.00
N VAL A 341 -19.58 -18.82 -12.67
CA VAL A 341 -18.61 -18.25 -13.63
C VAL A 341 -18.21 -19.30 -14.68
N ILE A 342 -17.99 -20.56 -14.27
CA ILE A 342 -17.69 -21.66 -15.19
C ILE A 342 -18.91 -22.03 -16.06
N ASP A 343 -20.14 -21.93 -15.53
CA ASP A 343 -21.39 -22.16 -16.26
C ASP A 343 -21.65 -21.05 -17.31
N SER A 344 -21.03 -19.87 -17.14
CA SER A 344 -21.10 -18.77 -18.12
C SER A 344 -20.19 -19.03 -19.33
N ASP A 345 -18.99 -19.61 -19.09
CA ASP A 345 -18.02 -19.96 -20.14
C ASP A 345 -18.41 -21.24 -20.93
N SER A 346 -19.29 -22.07 -20.37
CA SER A 346 -19.71 -23.33 -21.01
C SER A 346 -20.95 -23.20 -21.89
N SER A 347 -21.71 -22.10 -21.80
CA SER A 347 -22.82 -21.81 -22.73
C SER A 347 -22.38 -21.21 -24.08
N GLU A 348 -21.10 -20.92 -24.27
CA GLU A 348 -20.57 -20.35 -25.53
C GLU A 348 -20.00 -21.39 -26.52
N ASN A 349 -19.93 -22.68 -26.14
CA ASN A 349 -19.27 -23.71 -26.96
C ASN A 349 -20.18 -24.75 -27.63
N ASP A 350 -21.50 -24.67 -27.50
CA ASP A 350 -22.42 -25.71 -28.00
C ASP A 350 -23.13 -25.38 -29.34
N ASP A 351 -22.85 -24.25 -29.99
CA ASP A 351 -23.55 -23.81 -31.22
C ASP A 351 -22.65 -23.76 -32.48
N MET A 352 -21.70 -24.69 -32.66
CA MET A 352 -21.02 -24.87 -33.96
C MET A 352 -20.70 -26.33 -34.28
N ASP A 353 -21.72 -27.13 -34.57
CA ASP A 353 -21.59 -28.36 -35.35
C ASP A 353 -22.93 -28.71 -36.01
N GLU A 354 -23.32 -27.99 -37.07
CA GLU A 354 -24.14 -28.58 -38.14
C GLU A 354 -24.02 -27.74 -39.42
N ASP A 355 -23.88 -28.45 -40.54
CA ASP A 355 -24.03 -28.01 -41.93
C ASP A 355 -22.86 -27.30 -42.62
N THR A 356 -21.90 -28.09 -43.10
CA THR A 356 -21.41 -27.94 -44.49
C THR A 356 -21.23 -29.31 -45.12
N ASP A 357 -22.32 -29.84 -45.68
CA ASP A 357 -22.25 -30.80 -46.78
C ASP A 357 -23.23 -30.36 -47.88
N ASP A 358 -22.76 -30.54 -49.11
CA ASP A 358 -23.45 -30.43 -50.40
C ASP A 358 -23.67 -29.05 -51.09
N SER A 359 -22.86 -28.91 -52.15
CA SER A 359 -23.12 -28.37 -53.51
C SER A 359 -22.62 -26.97 -53.87
#